data_AF-A0A842NAI4-F1
#
_entry.id   AF-A0A842NAI4-F1
#
_cell.length_a   1.000
_cell.length_b   1.000
_cell.length_c   1.000
_cell.angle_alpha   90.00
_cell.angle_beta   90.00
_cell.angle_gamma   90.00
#
_symmetry.space_group_name_H-M   'P 1'
#
loop_
_entity.id
_entity.type
_entity.pdbx_description
1 polymer ?
#
loop_
_entity_poly.entity_id
_entity_poly.type
_entity_poly.pdbx_seq_one_letter_code
_entity_poly.pdbx_strand_id
1 'polypeptide(L)'
;MGEMHLSKHLEGYDKDLAEVVLGIAEVSKDISRGFITHQGKADTSNFYGDQQAAMDIWADDLFIKELGDSGLVRYLASEEQPEVLEFEPNTDLAVSIDPLDGSSLLSINLTVGTIVGIQRGSVLKPGSEMVGAMYILYGPLTVLVYTLGDGVHEFVLNTDGDFVLRKENLTIGSEKRLGQGAARNTYLPFHEEFISTLEADGYKIRFSGSFVADVHQILHKGGVFTYPGYQGSERGKLRLLFECAPMGYIVT
;
A
#
# COMPACT_ATOMS: atom_id res chain seq x y z
N MET A 1 14.26 -27.94 -1.21
CA MET A 1 14.73 -26.55 -1.40
C MET A 1 14.22 -25.77 -0.21
N GLY A 2 15.09 -25.09 0.53
CA GLY A 2 14.70 -24.33 1.71
C GLY A 2 13.78 -23.18 1.37
N GLU A 3 12.94 -22.79 2.32
CA GLU A 3 12.10 -21.61 2.24
C GLU A 3 12.98 -20.35 2.10
N MET A 4 12.65 -19.46 1.16
CA MET A 4 13.44 -18.25 0.92
C MET A 4 12.83 -17.09 1.70
N HIS A 5 13.53 -16.63 2.74
CA HIS A 5 13.09 -15.51 3.58
C HIS A 5 13.33 -14.16 2.88
N LEU A 6 12.50 -13.17 3.21
CA LEU A 6 12.61 -11.80 2.69
C LEU A 6 14.02 -11.20 2.87
N SER A 7 14.59 -11.33 4.07
CA SER A 7 15.94 -10.83 4.38
C SER A 7 17.01 -11.41 3.46
N LYS A 8 16.93 -12.71 3.17
CA LYS A 8 17.85 -13.38 2.26
C LYS A 8 17.65 -12.96 0.82
N HIS A 9 16.41 -12.76 0.38
CA HIS A 9 16.13 -12.31 -0.99
C HIS A 9 16.61 -10.85 -1.21
N LEU A 10 16.59 -10.03 -0.16
CA LEU A 10 17.06 -8.64 -0.21
C LEU A 10 18.59 -8.48 -0.23
N GLU A 11 19.38 -9.54 0.05
CA GLU A 11 20.86 -9.48 0.02
C GLU A 11 21.44 -9.06 -1.33
N GLY A 12 20.68 -9.21 -2.43
CA GLY A 12 21.07 -8.80 -3.78
C GLY A 12 20.85 -7.32 -4.12
N TYR A 13 20.24 -6.54 -3.23
CA TYR A 13 19.84 -5.15 -3.47
C TYR A 13 20.73 -4.15 -2.72
N ASP A 14 20.52 -2.86 -2.98
CA ASP A 14 21.10 -1.78 -2.19
C ASP A 14 20.77 -1.95 -0.71
N LYS A 15 21.80 -1.89 0.14
CA LYS A 15 21.70 -2.23 1.55
C LYS A 15 20.71 -1.31 2.29
N ASP A 16 20.74 -0.02 2.01
CA ASP A 16 19.89 0.96 2.71
C ASP A 16 18.41 0.75 2.31
N LEU A 17 18.14 0.47 1.03
CA LEU A 17 16.81 0.10 0.57
C LEU A 17 16.31 -1.21 1.20
N ALA A 18 17.18 -2.23 1.29
CA ALA A 18 16.84 -3.49 1.92
C ALA A 18 16.47 -3.32 3.41
N GLU A 19 17.24 -2.52 4.15
CA GLU A 19 16.95 -2.25 5.56
C GLU A 19 15.63 -1.49 5.76
N VAL A 20 15.30 -0.53 4.89
CA VAL A 20 13.98 0.16 4.92
C VAL A 20 12.83 -0.83 4.66
N VAL A 21 12.96 -1.71 3.66
CA VAL A 21 11.92 -2.72 3.37
C VAL A 21 11.74 -3.68 4.55
N LEU A 22 12.83 -4.08 5.21
CA LEU A 22 12.79 -4.96 6.38
C LEU A 22 12.13 -4.27 7.59
N GLY A 23 12.46 -3.01 7.88
CA GLY A 23 11.83 -2.25 8.97
C GLY A 23 10.31 -2.13 8.76
N ILE A 24 9.89 -1.78 7.53
CA ILE A 24 8.47 -1.73 7.17
C ILE A 24 7.81 -3.11 7.32
N ALA A 25 8.50 -4.18 6.90
CA ALA A 25 8.00 -5.54 7.05
C ALA A 25 7.78 -5.90 8.52
N GLU A 26 8.68 -5.54 9.44
CA GLU A 26 8.49 -5.77 10.88
C GLU A 26 7.30 -4.98 11.43
N VAL A 27 7.18 -3.68 11.12
CA VAL A 27 6.03 -2.87 11.54
C VAL A 27 4.71 -3.45 11.04
N SER A 28 4.68 -3.97 9.81
CA SER A 28 3.47 -4.59 9.25
C SER A 28 3.00 -5.83 10.02
N LYS A 29 3.92 -6.57 10.66
CA LYS A 29 3.55 -7.69 11.54
C LYS A 29 2.85 -7.20 12.79
N ASP A 30 3.35 -6.10 13.37
CA ASP A 30 2.73 -5.49 14.55
C ASP A 30 1.36 -4.92 14.20
N ILE A 31 1.22 -4.23 13.07
CA ILE A 31 -0.07 -3.76 12.56
C ILE A 31 -1.06 -4.93 12.42
N SER A 32 -0.65 -6.00 11.74
CA SER A 32 -1.48 -7.19 11.54
C SER A 32 -1.93 -7.84 12.86
N ARG A 33 -1.08 -7.86 13.90
CA ARG A 33 -1.45 -8.35 15.24
C ARG A 33 -2.36 -7.36 15.99
N GLY A 34 -2.13 -6.06 15.79
CA GLY A 34 -2.89 -4.97 16.38
C GLY A 34 -4.35 -4.94 15.97
N PHE A 35 -4.71 -5.58 14.85
CA PHE A 35 -6.09 -5.69 14.36
C PHE A 35 -7.07 -6.33 15.35
N ILE A 36 -6.60 -7.11 16.32
CA ILE A 36 -7.46 -7.68 17.36
C ILE A 36 -7.76 -6.64 18.45
N THR A 37 -6.81 -5.75 18.74
CA THR A 37 -6.84 -4.84 19.89
C THR A 37 -7.28 -3.42 19.53
N HIS A 38 -7.15 -2.99 18.28
CA HIS A 38 -7.40 -1.61 17.83
C HIS A 38 -8.61 -1.47 16.87
N GLN A 39 -9.67 -2.27 17.04
CA GLN A 39 -10.87 -2.28 16.16
C GLN A 39 -11.83 -1.09 16.32
N GLY A 40 -11.53 -0.11 17.18
CA GLY A 40 -12.42 1.00 17.50
C GLY A 40 -12.38 2.14 16.47
N LYS A 41 -13.54 2.71 16.15
CA LYS A 41 -13.61 4.10 15.64
C LYS A 41 -13.19 5.05 16.76
N ALA A 42 -12.44 6.11 16.47
CA ALA A 42 -12.06 7.16 17.43
C ALA A 42 -13.24 7.90 18.13
N ASP A 43 -14.49 7.49 17.90
CA ASP A 43 -15.71 8.14 18.42
C ASP A 43 -16.31 7.47 19.68
N THR A 44 -15.79 6.34 20.15
CA THR A 44 -16.29 5.72 21.40
C THR A 44 -15.33 5.94 22.56
N SER A 45 -15.62 6.96 23.36
CA SER A 45 -15.06 7.12 24.71
C SER A 45 -15.39 5.89 25.55
N ASN A 46 -14.45 4.96 25.71
CA ASN A 46 -14.61 3.84 26.63
C ASN A 46 -14.22 4.25 28.06
N PHE A 47 -15.02 3.76 29.00
CA PHE A 47 -15.08 4.10 30.43
C PHE A 47 -13.84 3.71 31.28
N TYR A 48 -12.69 3.46 30.65
CA TYR A 48 -11.42 3.11 31.29
C TYR A 48 -10.28 3.85 30.61
N GLY A 49 -9.89 5.00 31.19
CA GLY A 49 -8.53 5.58 31.27
C GLY A 49 -7.64 5.77 30.03
N ASP A 50 -7.63 4.87 29.07
CA ASP A 50 -6.76 4.90 27.89
C ASP A 50 -7.61 5.27 26.67
N GLN A 51 -7.31 6.42 26.05
CA GLN A 51 -7.84 6.74 24.73
C GLN A 51 -7.33 5.68 23.75
N GLN A 52 -8.22 4.81 23.26
CA GLN A 52 -7.90 3.93 22.16
C GLN A 52 -7.71 4.80 20.91
N ALA A 53 -6.47 4.95 20.45
CA ALA A 53 -6.19 5.58 19.16
C ALA A 53 -6.86 4.76 18.04
N ALA A 54 -7.36 5.43 17.01
CA ALA A 54 -7.81 4.73 15.81
C ALA A 54 -6.63 4.02 15.14
N MET A 55 -6.91 2.91 14.46
CA MET A 55 -5.88 2.02 13.89
C MET A 55 -4.94 2.75 12.93
N ASP A 56 -5.47 3.68 12.16
CA ASP A 56 -4.74 4.53 11.22
C ASP A 56 -3.66 5.37 11.93
N ILE A 57 -4.04 6.10 12.99
CA ILE A 57 -3.13 6.90 13.82
C ILE A 57 -2.05 6.00 14.45
N TRP A 58 -2.46 4.85 14.99
CA TRP A 58 -1.51 3.93 15.62
C TRP A 58 -0.52 3.31 14.62
N ALA A 59 -0.98 2.94 13.43
CA ALA A 59 -0.12 2.45 12.36
C ALA A 59 0.86 3.54 11.90
N ASP A 60 0.39 4.78 11.77
CA ASP A 60 1.22 5.94 11.43
C ASP A 60 2.32 6.17 12.46
N ASP A 61 1.97 6.20 13.76
CA ASP A 61 2.94 6.36 14.86
C ASP A 61 4.03 5.28 14.83
N LEU A 62 3.67 4.02 14.54
CA LEU A 62 4.63 2.93 14.42
C LEU A 62 5.60 3.14 13.25
N PHE A 63 5.08 3.54 12.08
CA PHE A 63 5.93 3.79 10.91
C PHE A 63 6.82 5.02 11.09
N ILE A 64 6.30 6.11 11.63
CA ILE A 64 7.08 7.32 11.94
C ILE A 64 8.23 6.96 12.87
N LYS A 65 7.94 6.18 13.93
CA LYS A 65 8.95 5.75 14.88
C LYS A 65 10.00 4.87 14.22
N GLU A 66 9.60 3.80 13.53
CA GLU A 66 10.54 2.87 12.89
C GLU A 66 11.42 3.57 11.85
N LEU A 67 10.80 4.33 10.95
CA LEU A 67 11.53 5.01 9.87
C LEU A 67 12.42 6.13 10.41
N GLY A 68 11.97 6.88 11.42
CA GLY A 68 12.77 7.90 12.08
C GLY A 68 13.96 7.33 12.86
N ASP A 69 13.75 6.24 13.59
CA ASP A 69 14.80 5.58 14.39
C ASP A 69 15.79 4.77 13.52
N SER A 70 15.42 4.41 12.29
CA SER A 70 16.27 3.66 11.36
C SER A 70 17.61 4.35 11.06
N GLY A 71 17.67 5.68 11.14
CA GLY A 71 18.82 6.47 10.68
C GLY A 71 19.03 6.47 9.17
N LEU A 72 18.04 5.97 8.40
CA LEU A 72 18.07 5.86 6.94
C LEU A 72 17.18 6.91 6.27
N VAL A 73 15.96 7.16 6.74
CA VAL A 73 14.99 8.03 6.06
C VAL A 73 15.19 9.49 6.42
N ARG A 74 15.32 10.38 5.42
CA ARG A 74 15.43 11.84 5.57
C ARG A 74 14.06 12.51 5.61
N TYR A 75 13.18 12.10 4.70
CA TYR A 75 11.86 12.70 4.53
C TYR A 75 10.79 11.62 4.58
N LEU A 76 9.74 11.85 5.37
CA LEU A 76 8.58 10.98 5.43
C LEU A 76 7.31 11.80 5.15
N ALA A 77 6.55 11.41 4.12
CA ALA A 77 5.21 11.92 3.86
C ALA A 77 4.20 10.82 4.17
N SER A 78 3.32 11.05 5.14
CA SER A 78 2.24 10.13 5.48
C SER A 78 0.88 10.70 5.09
N GLU A 79 -0.09 9.84 4.77
CA GLU A 79 -1.50 10.24 4.57
C GLU A 79 -2.06 10.94 5.82
N GLU A 80 -1.64 10.49 7.00
CA GLU A 80 -2.14 10.92 8.31
C GLU A 80 -1.44 12.19 8.84
N GLN A 81 -0.38 12.64 8.16
CA GLN A 81 0.42 13.79 8.57
C GLN A 81 0.19 15.00 7.66
N PRO A 82 -0.07 16.20 8.21
CA PRO A 82 -0.33 17.40 7.40
C PRO A 82 0.92 17.94 6.72
N GLU A 83 2.11 17.66 7.26
CA GLU A 83 3.40 18.13 6.78
C GLU A 83 4.36 16.97 6.55
N VAL A 84 5.34 17.18 5.68
CA VAL A 84 6.45 16.23 5.49
C VAL A 84 7.32 16.27 6.74
N LEU A 85 7.51 15.11 7.37
CA LEU A 85 8.42 14.96 8.49
C LEU A 85 9.86 14.89 7.99
N GLU A 86 10.76 15.58 8.68
CA GLU A 86 12.19 15.61 8.37
C GLU A 86 12.99 15.03 9.55
N PHE A 87 13.88 14.10 9.23
CA PHE A 87 14.80 13.46 10.18
C PHE A 87 16.25 13.79 9.83
N GLU A 88 17.21 13.36 10.65
CA GLU A 88 18.65 13.58 10.44
C GLU A 88 19.42 12.24 10.23
N PRO A 89 19.21 11.54 9.09
CA PRO A 89 19.85 10.26 8.77
C PRO A 89 21.23 10.44 8.10
N ASN A 90 21.87 9.32 7.79
CA ASN A 90 23.09 9.28 6.96
C ASN A 90 22.83 9.08 5.46
N THR A 91 21.56 8.97 5.04
CA THR A 91 21.18 8.74 3.63
C THR A 91 20.21 9.82 3.14
N ASP A 92 19.93 9.83 1.84
CA ASP A 92 18.95 10.73 1.22
C ASP A 92 17.60 10.05 0.94
N LEU A 93 17.33 8.89 1.53
CA LEU A 93 16.07 8.17 1.29
C LEU A 93 14.86 8.99 1.77
N ALA A 94 13.84 9.02 0.93
CA ALA A 94 12.58 9.70 1.17
C ALA A 94 11.44 8.68 0.99
N VAL A 95 10.53 8.60 1.95
CA VAL A 95 9.46 7.60 1.98
C VAL A 95 8.11 8.31 1.95
N SER A 96 7.21 7.86 1.06
CA SER A 96 5.79 8.20 1.13
C SER A 96 4.99 6.97 1.59
N ILE A 97 4.02 7.16 2.47
CA ILE A 97 3.26 6.06 3.06
C ILE A 97 1.78 6.38 3.21
N ASP A 98 0.94 5.40 2.87
CA ASP A 98 -0.42 5.27 3.38
C ASP A 98 -0.36 4.16 4.45
N PRO A 99 -0.39 4.51 5.75
CA PRO A 99 -0.25 3.54 6.83
C PRO A 99 -1.33 2.46 6.80
N LEU A 100 -2.56 2.83 6.39
CA LEU A 100 -3.71 1.94 6.39
C LEU A 100 -4.76 2.31 5.33
N ASP A 101 -4.50 1.94 4.07
CA ASP A 101 -5.47 2.00 2.99
C ASP A 101 -6.70 1.15 3.30
N GLY A 102 -7.86 1.75 3.10
CA GLY A 102 -9.15 1.12 3.34
C GLY A 102 -9.52 1.02 4.82
N SER A 103 -8.95 1.82 5.72
CA SER A 103 -9.24 1.83 7.17
C SER A 103 -10.74 1.73 7.52
N SER A 104 -11.62 2.37 6.75
CA SER A 104 -13.08 2.29 6.87
C SER A 104 -13.67 0.85 6.81
N LEU A 105 -12.97 -0.06 6.14
CA LEU A 105 -13.34 -1.45 5.91
C LEU A 105 -12.91 -2.38 7.04
N LEU A 106 -11.98 -1.94 7.90
CA LEU A 106 -11.46 -2.72 9.02
C LEU A 106 -12.57 -3.14 9.99
N SER A 107 -13.50 -2.22 10.30
CA SER A 107 -14.60 -2.47 11.25
C SER A 107 -15.57 -3.57 10.84
N ILE A 108 -15.57 -3.96 9.56
CA ILE A 108 -16.40 -5.03 9.00
C ILE A 108 -15.56 -6.21 8.51
N ASN A 109 -14.29 -6.30 8.94
CA ASN A 109 -13.37 -7.39 8.66
C ASN A 109 -13.16 -7.66 7.16
N LEU A 110 -13.08 -6.60 6.37
CA LEU A 110 -12.66 -6.66 4.97
C LEU A 110 -11.17 -6.33 4.84
N THR A 111 -10.61 -6.66 3.68
CA THR A 111 -9.19 -6.47 3.40
C THR A 111 -8.80 -5.00 3.37
N VAL A 112 -7.67 -4.70 4.01
CA VAL A 112 -7.00 -3.39 4.08
C VAL A 112 -5.51 -3.56 3.79
N GLY A 113 -4.73 -2.50 3.77
CA GLY A 113 -3.29 -2.63 3.54
C GLY A 113 -2.49 -1.37 3.84
N THR A 114 -1.17 -1.47 3.68
CA THR A 114 -0.23 -0.36 3.77
C THR A 114 0.37 -0.16 2.39
N ILE A 115 0.58 1.09 1.95
CA ILE A 115 1.19 1.42 0.66
C ILE A 115 2.42 2.28 0.90
N VAL A 116 3.54 1.96 0.25
CA VAL A 116 4.81 2.67 0.45
C VAL A 116 5.51 2.95 -0.88
N GLY A 117 5.95 4.19 -1.07
CA GLY A 117 6.92 4.58 -2.10
C GLY A 117 8.26 4.97 -1.50
N ILE A 118 9.35 4.66 -2.19
CA ILE A 118 10.72 4.98 -1.77
C ILE A 118 11.40 5.78 -2.90
N GLN A 119 11.93 6.94 -2.54
CA GLN A 119 12.62 7.89 -3.42
C GLN A 119 13.94 8.33 -2.81
N ARG A 120 14.75 9.08 -3.58
CA ARG A 120 15.97 9.74 -3.09
C ARG A 120 15.84 11.26 -3.17
N GLY A 121 16.23 11.95 -2.11
CA GLY A 121 16.30 13.40 -1.98
C GLY A 121 14.99 14.11 -1.64
N SER A 122 13.84 13.66 -2.13
CA SER A 122 12.54 14.28 -1.81
C SER A 122 11.37 13.35 -2.12
N VAL A 123 10.35 13.38 -1.26
CA VAL A 123 9.03 12.74 -1.44
C VAL A 123 8.17 13.39 -2.53
N LEU A 124 8.59 14.55 -3.05
CA LEU A 124 7.84 15.31 -4.05
C LEU A 124 8.32 15.06 -5.49
N LYS A 125 9.24 14.12 -5.68
CA LYS A 125 9.72 13.74 -7.01
C LYS A 125 8.64 12.97 -7.78
N PRO A 126 8.67 13.01 -9.12
CA PRO A 126 7.78 12.17 -9.94
C PRO A 126 7.86 10.69 -9.55
N GLY A 127 6.73 9.98 -9.57
CA GLY A 127 6.69 8.54 -9.25
C GLY A 127 7.59 7.68 -10.15
N SER A 128 7.86 8.12 -11.38
CA SER A 128 8.80 7.47 -12.30
C SER A 128 10.26 7.51 -11.83
N GLU A 129 10.60 8.34 -10.83
CA GLU A 129 11.92 8.42 -10.21
C GLU A 129 11.99 7.65 -8.88
N MET A 130 10.96 6.87 -8.53
CA MET A 130 11.03 5.97 -7.39
C MET A 130 12.17 4.95 -7.56
N VAL A 131 12.81 4.62 -6.45
CA VAL A 131 13.84 3.58 -6.36
C VAL A 131 13.30 2.29 -5.75
N GLY A 132 12.08 2.35 -5.21
CA GLY A 132 11.36 1.20 -4.71
C GLY A 132 9.92 1.55 -4.39
N ALA A 133 9.07 0.53 -4.35
CA ALA A 133 7.72 0.64 -3.85
C ALA A 133 7.29 -0.71 -3.28
N MET A 134 6.37 -0.68 -2.32
CA MET A 134 5.79 -1.89 -1.76
C MET A 134 4.38 -1.64 -1.26
N TYR A 135 3.61 -2.71 -1.14
CA TYR A 135 2.40 -2.70 -0.35
C TYR A 135 2.33 -3.96 0.53
N ILE A 136 1.64 -3.84 1.66
CA ILE A 136 1.25 -4.96 2.49
C ILE A 136 -0.26 -5.11 2.40
N LEU A 137 -0.72 -6.31 2.08
CA LEU A 137 -2.12 -6.67 2.07
C LEU A 137 -2.44 -7.43 3.35
N TYR A 138 -3.33 -6.90 4.17
CA TYR A 138 -3.85 -7.56 5.36
C TYR A 138 -5.20 -8.22 5.03
N GLY A 139 -5.12 -9.40 4.41
CA GLY A 139 -6.27 -10.21 4.00
C GLY A 139 -6.39 -11.51 4.81
N PRO A 140 -6.94 -12.59 4.22
CA PRO A 140 -6.87 -13.92 4.81
C PRO A 140 -5.44 -14.39 5.09
N LEU A 141 -4.49 -13.89 4.31
CA LEU A 141 -3.05 -13.97 4.55
C LEU A 141 -2.51 -12.53 4.59
N THR A 142 -1.48 -12.31 5.42
CA THR A 142 -0.68 -11.09 5.34
C THR A 142 0.37 -11.27 4.25
N VAL A 143 0.29 -10.43 3.22
CA VAL A 143 1.14 -10.54 2.01
C VAL A 143 1.91 -9.24 1.84
N LEU A 144 3.22 -9.34 1.62
CA LEU A 144 4.07 -8.22 1.26
C LEU A 144 4.43 -8.36 -0.22
N VAL A 145 4.15 -7.32 -1.00
CA VAL A 145 4.62 -7.21 -2.39
C VAL A 145 5.53 -6.02 -2.50
N TYR A 146 6.71 -6.20 -3.07
CA TYR A 146 7.67 -5.12 -3.25
C TYR A 146 8.39 -5.17 -4.60
N THR A 147 8.93 -4.03 -4.99
CA THR A 147 9.91 -3.89 -6.07
C THR A 147 10.97 -2.86 -5.66
N LEU A 148 12.22 -3.12 -6.04
CA LEU A 148 13.33 -2.15 -5.98
C LEU A 148 13.90 -1.86 -7.39
N GLY A 149 13.06 -2.02 -8.43
CA GLY A 149 13.40 -1.78 -9.83
C GLY A 149 13.78 -3.02 -10.65
N ASP A 150 14.00 -4.18 -10.01
CA ASP A 150 14.24 -5.46 -10.70
C ASP A 150 13.16 -6.48 -10.34
N GLY A 151 12.06 -6.44 -11.10
CA GLY A 151 10.90 -7.30 -10.89
C GLY A 151 10.03 -6.91 -9.69
N VAL A 152 8.91 -7.61 -9.54
CA VAL A 152 7.94 -7.45 -8.46
C VAL A 152 7.81 -8.78 -7.73
N HIS A 153 7.98 -8.81 -6.42
CA HIS A 153 8.11 -10.05 -5.67
C HIS A 153 7.08 -10.12 -4.55
N GLU A 154 6.46 -11.29 -4.36
CA GLU A 154 5.44 -11.56 -3.37
C GLU A 154 5.95 -12.48 -2.27
N PHE A 155 5.76 -12.05 -1.03
CA PHE A 155 6.05 -12.77 0.19
C PHE A 155 4.79 -12.91 1.03
N VAL A 156 4.67 -14.02 1.76
CA VAL A 156 3.56 -14.26 2.69
C VAL A 156 4.12 -14.40 4.09
N LEU A 157 3.44 -13.85 5.08
CA LEU A 157 3.77 -14.06 6.48
C LEU A 157 3.41 -15.49 6.90
N ASN A 158 4.40 -16.28 7.29
CA ASN A 158 4.19 -17.64 7.78
C ASN A 158 3.83 -17.67 9.29
N THR A 159 3.59 -18.86 9.83
CA THR A 159 3.22 -19.05 11.24
C THR A 159 4.36 -18.76 12.22
N ASP A 160 5.60 -18.78 11.75
CA ASP A 160 6.79 -18.50 12.56
C ASP A 160 7.07 -17.00 12.67
N GLY A 161 6.30 -16.17 11.94
CA GLY A 161 6.41 -14.71 11.94
C GLY A 161 7.37 -14.17 10.90
N ASP A 162 7.73 -14.96 9.89
CA ASP A 162 8.64 -14.58 8.82
C ASP A 162 7.91 -14.39 7.48
N PHE A 163 8.33 -13.39 6.72
CA PHE A 163 7.93 -13.24 5.32
C PHE A 163 8.73 -14.19 4.44
N VAL A 164 8.02 -15.11 3.79
CA VAL A 164 8.59 -16.17 2.96
C VAL A 164 8.15 -16.01 1.52
N LEU A 165 9.08 -16.21 0.59
CA LEU A 165 8.86 -15.99 -0.82
C LEU A 165 7.75 -16.92 -1.33
N ARG A 166 6.71 -16.32 -1.91
CA ARG A 166 5.64 -17.03 -2.60
C ARG A 166 5.82 -17.01 -4.10
N LYS A 167 6.20 -15.86 -4.67
CA LYS A 167 6.39 -15.70 -6.11
C LYS A 167 7.35 -14.58 -6.43
N GLU A 168 8.40 -14.87 -7.18
CA GLU A 168 9.27 -13.87 -7.79
C GLU A 168 8.70 -13.39 -9.12
N ASN A 169 9.08 -12.18 -9.52
CA ASN A 169 8.83 -11.63 -10.85
C ASN A 169 7.35 -11.75 -11.29
N LEU A 170 6.46 -11.27 -10.42
CA LEU A 170 5.05 -11.11 -10.72
C LEU A 170 4.87 -10.33 -12.02
N THR A 171 3.99 -10.84 -12.85
CA THR A 171 3.51 -10.21 -14.07
C THR A 171 1.99 -10.15 -14.02
N ILE A 172 1.43 -9.05 -14.53
CA ILE A 172 -0.01 -8.84 -14.55
C ILE A 172 -0.66 -9.96 -15.37
N GLY A 173 -1.70 -10.58 -14.78
CA GLY A 173 -2.46 -11.62 -15.45
C GLY A 173 -3.23 -11.13 -16.68
N SER A 174 -3.96 -12.02 -17.34
CA SER A 174 -4.68 -11.72 -18.59
C SER A 174 -6.21 -11.82 -18.50
N GLU A 175 -6.78 -12.03 -17.30
CA GLU A 175 -8.22 -11.99 -17.10
C GLU A 175 -8.76 -10.57 -17.33
N LYS A 176 -9.98 -10.46 -17.84
CA LYS A 176 -10.66 -9.19 -18.05
C LYS A 176 -11.43 -8.77 -16.79
N ARG A 177 -10.74 -8.32 -15.74
CA ARG A 177 -11.38 -7.76 -14.54
C ARG A 177 -11.47 -6.25 -14.60
N LEU A 178 -12.53 -5.70 -14.01
CA LEU A 178 -12.76 -4.26 -13.98
C LEU A 178 -13.08 -3.79 -12.56
N GLY A 179 -12.11 -3.17 -11.92
CA GLY A 179 -12.30 -2.43 -10.67
C GLY A 179 -12.81 -1.02 -10.99
N GLN A 180 -14.01 -0.68 -10.50
CA GLN A 180 -14.68 0.58 -10.79
C GLN A 180 -14.83 1.39 -9.50
N GLY A 181 -13.99 2.39 -9.31
CA GLY A 181 -14.15 3.42 -8.29
C GLY A 181 -15.19 4.46 -8.70
N ALA A 182 -15.70 5.21 -7.71
CA ALA A 182 -16.78 6.18 -7.82
C ALA A 182 -18.12 5.59 -8.33
N ALA A 183 -19.22 6.31 -8.08
CA ALA A 183 -20.53 5.88 -8.52
C ALA A 183 -20.70 6.16 -10.02
N ARG A 184 -21.17 5.18 -10.80
CA ARG A 184 -21.29 5.31 -12.26
C ARG A 184 -22.10 6.53 -12.71
N ASN A 185 -23.17 6.88 -11.98
CA ASN A 185 -23.99 8.05 -12.28
C ASN A 185 -23.27 9.40 -12.10
N THR A 186 -22.06 9.43 -11.53
CA THR A 186 -21.23 10.64 -11.41
C THR A 186 -20.09 10.67 -12.42
N TYR A 187 -19.95 9.67 -13.29
CA TYR A 187 -18.87 9.62 -14.28
C TYR A 187 -18.93 10.80 -15.26
N LEU A 188 -17.74 11.29 -15.59
CA LEU A 188 -17.56 12.19 -16.72
C LEU A 188 -17.76 11.42 -18.03
N PRO A 189 -18.25 12.05 -19.11
CA PRO A 189 -18.63 11.35 -20.34
C PRO A 189 -17.54 10.43 -20.91
N PHE A 190 -16.28 10.87 -20.89
CA PHE A 190 -15.16 10.06 -21.39
C PHE A 190 -14.93 8.78 -20.58
N HIS A 191 -15.15 8.82 -19.26
CA HIS A 191 -14.98 7.64 -18.42
C HIS A 191 -16.15 6.67 -18.58
N GLU A 192 -17.37 7.19 -18.69
CA GLU A 192 -18.55 6.37 -18.98
C GLU A 192 -18.38 5.60 -20.31
N GLU A 193 -17.85 6.25 -21.34
CA GLU A 193 -17.54 5.64 -22.63
C GLU A 193 -16.44 4.57 -22.51
N PHE A 194 -15.37 4.86 -21.76
CA PHE A 194 -14.29 3.90 -21.51
C PHE A 194 -14.80 2.64 -20.79
N ILE A 195 -15.57 2.81 -19.71
CA ILE A 195 -16.18 1.70 -18.96
C ILE A 195 -17.12 0.89 -19.86
N SER A 196 -17.97 1.56 -20.63
CA SER A 196 -18.90 0.89 -21.55
C SER A 196 -18.16 0.06 -22.60
N THR A 197 -17.00 0.54 -23.07
CA THR A 197 -16.14 -0.20 -24.01
C THR A 197 -15.56 -1.46 -23.38
N LEU A 198 -15.05 -1.38 -22.14
CA LEU A 198 -14.52 -2.54 -21.42
C LEU A 198 -15.62 -3.58 -21.14
N GLU A 199 -16.81 -3.13 -20.74
CA GLU A 199 -17.96 -4.01 -20.50
C GLU A 199 -18.38 -4.74 -21.79
N ALA A 200 -18.43 -4.02 -22.92
CA ALA A 200 -18.70 -4.62 -24.22
C ALA A 200 -17.62 -5.64 -24.64
N ASP A 201 -16.36 -5.43 -24.25
CA ASP A 201 -15.25 -6.36 -24.48
C ASP A 201 -15.21 -7.53 -23.47
N GLY A 202 -16.21 -7.63 -22.59
CA GLY A 202 -16.42 -8.76 -21.68
C GLY A 202 -15.68 -8.65 -20.34
N TYR A 203 -15.25 -7.44 -19.96
CA TYR A 203 -14.70 -7.21 -18.63
C TYR A 203 -15.76 -7.41 -17.53
N LYS A 204 -15.36 -8.04 -16.43
CA LYS A 204 -16.26 -8.34 -15.29
C LYS A 204 -15.95 -7.44 -14.10
N ILE A 205 -16.99 -6.77 -13.59
CA ILE A 205 -16.89 -5.87 -12.44
C ILE A 205 -16.43 -6.62 -11.21
N ARG A 206 -15.35 -6.15 -10.57
CA ARG A 206 -14.81 -6.63 -9.30
C ARG A 206 -14.26 -5.44 -8.53
N PHE A 207 -14.98 -5.00 -7.51
CA PHE A 207 -14.61 -3.87 -6.68
C PHE A 207 -14.76 -4.26 -5.22
N SER A 208 -13.65 -4.31 -4.49
CA SER A 208 -13.63 -4.62 -3.06
C SER A 208 -13.86 -3.40 -2.19
N GLY A 209 -13.56 -2.21 -2.72
CA GLY A 209 -13.59 -0.94 -1.97
C GLY A 209 -12.27 -0.61 -1.27
N SER A 210 -11.29 -1.51 -1.30
CA SER A 210 -9.91 -1.29 -0.84
C SER A 210 -9.02 -1.13 -2.07
N PHE A 211 -8.26 -0.03 -2.13
CA PHE A 211 -7.44 0.25 -3.31
C PHE A 211 -6.30 -0.78 -3.43
N VAL A 212 -5.60 -1.10 -2.34
CA VAL A 212 -4.55 -2.12 -2.31
C VAL A 212 -5.08 -3.51 -2.68
N ALA A 213 -6.27 -3.91 -2.19
CA ALA A 213 -6.87 -5.20 -2.55
C ALA A 213 -7.28 -5.25 -4.03
N ASP A 214 -7.81 -4.13 -4.55
CA ASP A 214 -8.20 -4.01 -5.94
C ASP A 214 -7.00 -3.98 -6.90
N VAL A 215 -5.87 -3.37 -6.53
CA VAL A 215 -4.61 -3.48 -7.30
C VAL A 215 -4.03 -4.87 -7.21
N HIS A 216 -4.01 -5.49 -6.03
CA HIS A 216 -3.50 -6.84 -5.83
C HIS A 216 -4.21 -7.89 -6.70
N GLN A 217 -5.53 -7.78 -6.87
CA GLN A 217 -6.24 -8.66 -7.80
C GLN A 217 -5.82 -8.42 -9.25
N ILE A 218 -5.58 -7.17 -9.68
CA ILE A 218 -5.15 -6.87 -11.04
C ILE A 218 -3.77 -7.46 -11.28
N LEU A 219 -2.84 -7.29 -10.33
CA LEU A 219 -1.50 -7.86 -10.42
C LEU A 219 -1.52 -9.39 -10.60
N HIS A 220 -2.47 -10.09 -9.97
CA HIS A 220 -2.56 -11.55 -10.06
C HIS A 220 -3.41 -12.07 -11.21
N LYS A 221 -4.49 -11.37 -11.53
CA LYS A 221 -5.54 -11.89 -12.40
C LYS A 221 -5.56 -11.18 -13.73
N GLY A 222 -5.11 -9.94 -13.80
CA GLY A 222 -5.23 -9.08 -14.96
C GLY A 222 -6.48 -8.23 -14.90
N GLY A 223 -6.54 -7.27 -15.82
CA GLY A 223 -7.67 -6.38 -15.99
C GLY A 223 -7.27 -4.93 -15.84
N VAL A 224 -8.23 -4.11 -15.45
CA VAL A 224 -8.09 -2.66 -15.26
C VAL A 224 -8.75 -2.28 -13.94
N PHE A 225 -8.06 -1.46 -13.16
CA PHE A 225 -8.65 -0.70 -12.07
C PHE A 225 -8.73 0.78 -12.49
N THR A 226 -9.83 1.45 -12.18
CA THR A 226 -10.03 2.87 -12.50
C THR A 226 -10.76 3.61 -11.39
N TYR A 227 -10.24 4.79 -11.05
CA TYR A 227 -10.84 5.74 -10.11
C TYR A 227 -10.61 7.17 -10.62
N PRO A 228 -11.36 7.62 -11.65
CA PRO A 228 -11.08 8.88 -12.31
C PRO A 228 -11.63 10.08 -11.53
N GLY A 229 -11.46 11.28 -12.10
CA GLY A 229 -12.31 12.41 -11.77
C GLY A 229 -13.79 12.13 -12.06
N TYR A 230 -14.66 12.57 -11.14
CA TYR A 230 -16.10 12.42 -11.24
C TYR A 230 -16.81 13.71 -10.81
N GLN A 231 -18.11 13.83 -11.04
CA GLN A 231 -18.88 15.01 -10.66
C GLN A 231 -18.72 15.32 -9.16
N GLY A 232 -18.21 16.52 -8.84
CA GLY A 232 -17.90 16.94 -7.47
C GLY A 232 -16.47 16.67 -7.00
N SER A 233 -15.70 15.82 -7.70
CA SER A 233 -14.25 15.67 -7.49
C SER A 233 -13.53 15.38 -8.82
N GLU A 234 -13.32 16.43 -9.61
CA GLU A 234 -12.74 16.30 -10.96
C GLU A 234 -11.27 15.86 -10.96
N ARG A 235 -10.57 15.99 -9.84
CA ARG A 235 -9.19 15.51 -9.66
C ARG A 235 -9.09 14.07 -9.14
N GLY A 236 -10.22 13.38 -8.98
CA GLY A 236 -10.27 12.03 -8.44
C GLY A 236 -10.29 12.00 -6.90
N LYS A 237 -10.20 10.80 -6.33
CA LYS A 237 -10.19 10.58 -4.87
C LYS A 237 -8.80 10.21 -4.35
N LEU A 238 -8.10 9.35 -5.06
CA LEU A 238 -6.82 8.77 -4.64
C LEU A 238 -5.73 9.84 -4.67
N ARG A 239 -4.84 9.80 -3.69
CA ARG A 239 -3.77 10.76 -3.49
C ARG A 239 -2.52 10.31 -4.24
N LEU A 240 -1.88 11.28 -4.88
CA LEU A 240 -0.77 10.96 -5.78
C LEU A 240 0.44 10.37 -5.04
N LEU A 241 0.84 10.97 -3.92
CA LEU A 241 2.14 10.70 -3.29
C LEU A 241 2.23 9.31 -2.64
N PHE A 242 1.19 8.90 -1.93
CA PHE A 242 1.21 7.70 -1.09
C PHE A 242 0.26 6.58 -1.57
N GLU A 243 -0.64 6.84 -2.53
CA GLU A 243 -1.47 5.79 -3.16
C GLU A 243 -1.08 5.56 -4.62
N CYS A 244 -1.29 6.56 -5.50
CA CYS A 244 -1.19 6.35 -6.95
C CYS A 244 0.25 6.15 -7.44
N ALA A 245 1.22 6.91 -6.96
CA ALA A 245 2.61 6.84 -7.44
C ALA A 245 3.27 5.50 -7.05
N PRO A 246 3.18 5.01 -5.79
CA PRO A 246 3.73 3.71 -5.44
C PRO A 246 3.05 2.56 -6.20
N MET A 247 1.72 2.56 -6.29
CA MET A 247 0.99 1.54 -7.04
C MET A 247 1.31 1.59 -8.53
N GLY A 248 1.45 2.78 -9.09
CA GLY A 248 1.90 3.01 -10.46
C GLY A 248 3.25 2.38 -10.73
N TYR A 249 4.24 2.60 -9.85
CA TYR A 249 5.57 2.01 -9.97
C TYR A 249 5.58 0.48 -9.89
N ILE A 250 4.65 -0.13 -9.14
CA ILE A 250 4.53 -1.60 -9.03
C ILE A 250 3.90 -2.22 -10.28
N VAL A 251 2.99 -1.53 -10.95
CA VAL A 251 2.24 -2.09 -12.11
C VAL A 251 2.85 -1.77 -13.47
N THR A 252 3.92 -0.97 -13.52
CA THR A 252 4.65 -0.59 -14.75
C THR A 252 5.99 -1.28 -14.85
#